data_AF-A0A518C9R3-F1
#
_entry.id   AF-A0A518C9R3-F1
#
_cell.length_a   1.000
_cell.length_b   1.000
_cell.length_c   1.000
_cell.angle_alpha   90.00
_cell.angle_beta   90.00
_cell.angle_gamma   90.00
#
_symmetry.space_group_name_H-M   'P 1'
#
loop_
_entity.id
_entity.type
_entity.pdbx_description
1 polymer ?
#
loop_
_entity_poly.entity_id
_entity_poly.type
_entity_poly.pdbx_seq_one_letter_code
_entity_poly.pdbx_strand_id
1 'polypeptide(L)'
;MPKTLYAVTAIKSGLPVGAFIIADNPDDCVSRASRRLGTRDRITHLIPMCEATLGTMKRNGLLKYVNEDGKIEFLADAILEIIDSLQDNIATLQKALAVHVGMLTEKLKLQRFKFSATDQDGHVQFHETYAPDFASAMRAADELCMKEYGSRPFFFQRVSDASE
;
A
#
# COMPACT_ATOMS: atom_id res chain seq x y z
N MET A 1 -7.80 12.63 6.54
CA MET A 1 -7.09 13.19 7.69
C MET A 1 -7.31 12.25 8.86
N PRO A 2 -6.30 11.93 9.67
CA PRO A 2 -6.46 10.98 10.75
C PRO A 2 -7.39 11.53 11.84
N LYS A 3 -8.27 10.66 12.36
CA LYS A 3 -9.19 11.01 13.45
C LYS A 3 -8.40 11.34 14.72
N THR A 4 -8.90 12.27 15.52
CA THR A 4 -8.29 12.66 16.80
C THR A 4 -9.24 12.36 17.95
N LEU A 5 -8.68 11.86 19.06
CA LEU A 5 -9.37 11.75 20.33
C LEU A 5 -9.35 13.11 21.03
N TYR A 6 -10.52 13.64 21.32
CA TYR A 6 -10.70 14.88 22.05
C TYR A 6 -11.26 14.60 23.44
N ALA A 7 -10.71 15.28 24.45
CA ALA A 7 -11.35 15.43 25.74
C ALA A 7 -12.24 16.67 25.72
N VAL A 8 -13.52 16.50 25.97
CA VAL A 8 -14.51 17.57 25.99
C VAL A 8 -15.01 17.73 27.42
N THR A 9 -15.00 18.96 27.93
CA THR A 9 -15.68 19.32 29.18
C THR A 9 -16.78 20.32 28.90
N ALA A 10 -17.88 20.22 29.64
CA ALA A 10 -19.05 21.05 29.47
C ALA A 10 -19.77 21.26 30.81
N ILE A 11 -20.68 22.21 30.84
CA ILE A 11 -21.60 22.42 31.98
C ILE A 11 -22.99 22.01 31.53
N LYS A 12 -23.54 20.97 32.16
CA LYS A 12 -24.89 20.47 31.92
C LYS A 12 -25.78 20.77 33.11
N SER A 13 -26.78 21.63 32.93
CA SER A 13 -27.72 21.99 34.02
C SER A 13 -27.01 22.43 35.32
N GLY A 14 -25.93 23.20 35.21
CA GLY A 14 -25.14 23.68 36.34
C GLY A 14 -24.09 22.72 36.89
N LEU A 15 -23.97 21.50 36.35
CA LEU A 15 -22.98 20.51 36.78
C LEU A 15 -21.88 20.31 35.73
N PRO A 16 -20.61 20.19 36.13
CA PRO A 16 -19.53 19.87 35.21
C PRO A 16 -19.66 18.43 34.72
N VAL A 17 -19.55 18.24 33.41
CA VAL A 17 -19.54 16.93 32.76
C VAL A 17 -18.36 16.84 31.79
N GLY A 18 -17.87 15.63 31.56
CA GLY A 18 -16.77 15.36 30.64
C GLY A 18 -17.04 14.14 29.77
N ALA A 19 -16.49 14.14 28.56
CA ALA A 19 -16.54 13.00 27.65
C ALA A 19 -15.29 12.94 26.78
N PHE A 20 -14.98 11.75 26.30
CA PHE A 20 -14.00 11.55 25.23
C PHE A 20 -14.75 11.32 23.91
N ILE A 21 -14.36 12.05 22.86
CA ILE A 21 -15.01 11.99 21.55
C ILE A 21 -13.93 11.81 20.48
N ILE A 22 -14.15 10.87 19.58
CA ILE A 22 -13.35 10.70 18.37
C ILE A 22 -14.02 11.47 17.24
N ALA A 23 -13.27 12.35 16.59
CA ALA A 23 -13.75 13.22 15.52
C ALA A 23 -12.65 13.51 14.50
N ASP A 24 -13.04 13.89 13.29
CA ASP A 24 -12.09 14.21 12.21
C ASP A 24 -11.38 15.55 12.43
N ASN A 25 -12.06 16.48 13.11
CA ASN A 25 -11.57 17.83 13.39
C ASN A 25 -12.32 18.44 14.59
N PRO A 26 -11.90 19.62 15.09
CA PRO A 26 -12.55 20.27 16.23
C PRO A 26 -14.03 20.58 16.01
N ASP A 27 -14.44 20.98 14.80
CA ASP A 27 -15.83 21.36 14.50
C ASP A 27 -16.76 20.13 14.53
N ASP A 28 -16.33 19.00 13.98
CA ASP A 28 -17.05 17.73 14.08
C ASP A 28 -17.16 17.28 15.55
N CYS A 29 -16.09 17.44 16.33
CA CYS A 29 -16.11 17.15 17.76
C CYS A 29 -17.13 18.02 18.51
N VAL A 30 -17.16 19.33 18.26
CA VAL A 30 -18.13 20.27 18.84
C VAL A 30 -19.55 19.90 18.44
N SER A 31 -19.78 19.58 17.16
CA SER A 31 -21.09 19.18 16.64
C SER A 31 -21.61 17.92 17.33
N ARG A 32 -20.76 16.89 17.46
CA ARG A 32 -21.09 15.63 18.15
C ARG A 32 -21.33 15.84 19.64
N ALA A 33 -20.49 16.63 20.32
CA ALA A 33 -20.66 16.97 21.73
C ALA A 33 -21.98 17.73 21.97
N SER A 34 -22.24 18.75 21.16
CA SER A 34 -23.43 19.61 21.27
C SER A 34 -24.73 18.82 21.06
N ARG A 35 -24.74 17.86 20.13
CA ARG A 35 -25.89 16.96 19.93
C ARG A 35 -26.25 16.15 21.18
N ARG A 36 -25.26 15.77 22.01
CA ARG A 36 -25.48 15.01 23.26
C ARG A 36 -25.76 15.88 24.48
N LEU A 37 -25.19 17.10 24.50
CA LEU A 37 -25.42 18.07 25.57
C LEU A 37 -26.84 18.64 25.51
N GLY A 38 -27.31 19.03 24.33
CA GLY A 38 -28.59 19.72 24.13
C GLY A 38 -28.39 21.23 23.95
N THR A 39 -29.48 21.95 23.66
CA THR A 39 -29.44 23.37 23.20
C THR A 39 -29.13 24.41 24.28
N ARG A 40 -29.24 24.06 25.57
CA ARG A 40 -29.07 25.02 26.68
C ARG A 40 -27.71 24.92 27.38
N ASP A 41 -26.95 23.87 27.09
CA ASP A 41 -25.70 23.56 27.76
C ASP A 41 -24.50 24.02 26.93
N ARG A 42 -23.39 24.36 27.59
CA ARG A 42 -22.21 24.95 26.94
C ARG A 42 -20.99 24.06 27.10
N ILE A 43 -20.30 23.81 25.98
CA ILE A 43 -18.94 23.24 25.98
C ILE A 43 -17.98 24.30 26.52
N THR A 44 -17.22 23.94 27.55
CA THR A 44 -16.25 24.84 28.20
C THR A 44 -14.86 24.65 27.64
N HIS A 45 -14.43 23.40 27.45
CA HIS A 45 -13.12 23.09 26.87
C HIS A 45 -13.20 21.92 25.89
N LEU A 46 -12.36 22.01 24.86
CA LEU A 46 -12.10 20.96 23.89
C LEU A 46 -10.58 20.84 23.77
N ILE A 47 -10.04 19.70 24.18
CA ILE A 47 -8.60 19.46 24.24
C ILE A 47 -8.28 18.29 23.30
N PRO A 48 -7.48 18.49 22.23
CA PRO A 48 -6.97 17.39 21.44
C PRO A 48 -5.98 16.57 22.29
N MET A 49 -6.21 15.26 22.37
CA MET A 49 -5.38 14.36 23.18
C MET A 49 -4.34 13.66 22.32
N CYS A 50 -4.79 12.86 21.35
CA CYS A 50 -3.93 12.06 20.50
C CYS A 50 -4.66 11.59 19.24
N GLU A 51 -3.89 11.11 18.27
CA GLU A 51 -4.43 10.45 17.09
C GLU A 51 -5.18 9.17 17.47
N ALA A 52 -6.39 9.03 16.96
CA ALA A 52 -7.28 7.91 17.22
C ALA A 52 -7.08 6.81 16.17
N THR A 53 -5.95 6.10 16.25
CA THR A 53 -5.71 4.88 15.46
C THR A 53 -6.14 3.64 16.23
N LEU A 54 -6.33 2.50 15.53
CA LEU A 54 -6.60 1.21 16.16
C LEU A 54 -5.54 0.88 17.24
N GLY A 55 -4.26 1.13 16.93
CA GLY A 55 -3.14 0.89 17.83
C GLY A 55 -3.23 1.74 19.10
N THR A 56 -3.49 3.03 18.97
CA THR A 56 -3.62 3.95 20.12
C THR A 56 -4.83 3.61 20.97
N MET A 57 -5.99 3.33 20.35
CA MET A 57 -7.21 2.98 21.08
C MET A 57 -7.09 1.64 21.81
N LYS A 58 -6.43 0.63 21.19
CA LYS A 58 -6.15 -0.66 21.82
C LYS A 58 -5.18 -0.52 23.00
N ARG A 59 -4.07 0.20 22.79
CA ARG A 59 -3.01 0.40 23.82
C ARG A 59 -3.54 1.08 25.08
N ASN A 60 -4.45 2.04 24.92
CA ASN A 60 -5.06 2.78 26.03
C ASN A 60 -6.33 2.11 26.59
N GLY A 61 -6.70 0.92 26.11
CA GLY A 61 -7.89 0.20 26.59
C GLY A 61 -9.22 0.90 26.25
N LEU A 62 -9.21 1.79 25.24
CA LEU A 62 -10.37 2.59 24.82
C LEU A 62 -11.24 1.89 23.78
N LEU A 63 -10.72 0.84 23.12
CA LEU A 63 -11.39 0.11 22.05
C LEU A 63 -12.79 -0.42 22.43
N LYS A 64 -12.99 -0.77 23.71
CA LYS A 64 -14.27 -1.27 24.23
C LYS A 64 -15.38 -0.22 24.28
N TYR A 65 -15.03 1.07 24.22
CA TYR A 65 -15.98 2.18 24.24
C TYR A 65 -16.29 2.71 22.83
N VAL A 66 -15.60 2.19 21.81
CA VAL A 66 -15.89 2.46 20.40
C VAL A 66 -17.01 1.53 19.95
N ASN A 67 -17.98 2.06 19.21
CA ASN A 67 -19.03 1.26 18.58
C ASN A 67 -18.45 0.36 17.48
N GLU A 68 -19.20 -0.66 17.05
CA GLU A 68 -18.73 -1.60 16.01
C GLU A 68 -18.38 -0.88 14.70
N ASP A 69 -19.19 0.08 14.25
CA ASP A 69 -18.91 0.84 13.02
C ASP A 69 -17.54 1.55 13.08
N GLY A 70 -17.22 2.20 14.21
CA GLY A 70 -15.92 2.84 14.38
C GLY A 70 -14.75 1.85 14.45
N LYS A 71 -14.97 0.63 14.95
CA LYS A 71 -13.95 -0.43 14.91
C LYS A 71 -13.68 -0.91 13.48
N ILE A 72 -14.73 -1.03 12.66
CA ILE A 72 -14.61 -1.41 11.25
C ILE A 72 -13.83 -0.34 10.48
N GLU A 73 -14.14 0.94 10.70
CA GLU A 73 -13.38 2.05 10.12
C GLU A 73 -11.89 1.98 10.50
N PHE A 74 -11.57 1.80 11.78
CA PHE A 74 -10.18 1.65 12.22
C PHE A 74 -9.46 0.44 11.58
N LEU A 75 -10.17 -0.65 11.34
CA LEU A 75 -9.61 -1.82 10.66
C LEU A 75 -9.38 -1.54 9.18
N ALA A 76 -10.33 -0.90 8.51
CA ALA A 76 -10.21 -0.52 7.11
C ALA A 76 -9.04 0.44 6.88
N ASP A 77 -8.91 1.48 7.71
CA ASP A 77 -7.80 2.43 7.65
C ASP A 77 -6.45 1.72 7.86
N ALA A 78 -6.37 0.81 8.85
CA ALA A 78 -5.14 0.04 9.09
C ALA A 78 -4.79 -0.89 7.92
N ILE A 79 -5.78 -1.48 7.23
CA ILE A 79 -5.54 -2.30 6.04
C ILE A 79 -5.03 -1.43 4.89
N LEU A 80 -5.61 -0.24 4.69
CA LEU A 80 -5.13 0.70 3.67
C LEU A 80 -3.69 1.13 3.93
N GLU A 81 -3.34 1.46 5.17
CA GLU A 81 -1.95 1.78 5.56
C GLU A 81 -0.98 0.62 5.26
N ILE A 82 -1.40 -0.63 5.50
CA ILE A 82 -0.59 -1.81 5.16
C ILE A 82 -0.42 -1.94 3.65
N ILE A 83 -1.49 -1.73 2.87
CA ILE A 83 -1.45 -1.79 1.40
C ILE A 83 -0.50 -0.73 0.86
N ASP A 84 -0.61 0.51 1.33
CA ASP A 84 0.26 1.61 0.90
C ASP A 84 1.73 1.30 1.23
N SER A 85 2.01 0.81 2.43
CA SER A 85 3.37 0.40 2.82
C SER A 85 3.92 -0.75 1.96
N LEU A 86 3.08 -1.73 1.59
CA LEU A 86 3.47 -2.80 0.68
C LEU A 86 3.78 -2.27 -0.73
N GLN A 87 2.98 -1.33 -1.24
CA GLN A 87 3.23 -0.70 -2.54
C GLN A 87 4.57 0.04 -2.56
N ASP A 88 4.87 0.82 -1.51
CA ASP A 88 6.13 1.54 -1.38
C ASP A 88 7.34 0.59 -1.31
N ASN A 89 7.21 -0.51 -0.56
CA ASN A 89 8.25 -1.54 -0.48
C ASN A 89 8.48 -2.22 -1.84
N ILE A 90 7.41 -2.54 -2.58
CA ILE A 90 7.51 -3.10 -3.93
C ILE A 90 8.21 -2.12 -4.87
N ALA A 91 7.83 -0.85 -4.87
CA ALA A 91 8.44 0.16 -5.71
C ALA A 91 9.94 0.33 -5.39
N THR A 92 10.30 0.28 -4.11
CA THR A 92 11.70 0.35 -3.66
C THR A 92 12.49 -0.88 -4.11
N LEU A 93 11.92 -2.09 -3.98
CA LEU A 93 12.52 -3.34 -4.44
C LEU A 93 12.72 -3.34 -5.96
N GLN A 94 11.73 -2.87 -6.73
CA GLN A 94 11.84 -2.75 -8.18
C GLN A 94 12.99 -1.83 -8.60
N LYS A 95 13.14 -0.67 -7.93
CA LYS A 95 14.27 0.24 -8.18
C LYS A 95 15.61 -0.41 -7.84
N ALA A 96 15.71 -1.05 -6.67
CA ALA A 96 16.95 -1.72 -6.26
C ALA A 96 17.34 -2.86 -7.21
N LEU A 97 16.35 -3.65 -7.65
CA LEU A 97 16.51 -4.73 -8.61
C LEU A 97 17.02 -4.18 -9.95
N ALA A 98 16.42 -3.10 -10.47
CA ALA A 98 16.84 -2.48 -11.72
C ALA A 98 18.33 -2.04 -11.67
N VAL A 99 18.76 -1.43 -10.56
CA VAL A 99 20.18 -1.05 -10.35
C VAL A 99 21.08 -2.29 -10.35
N HIS A 100 20.72 -3.34 -9.61
CA HIS A 100 21.54 -4.55 -9.50
C HIS A 100 21.62 -5.32 -10.83
N VAL A 101 20.50 -5.40 -11.57
CA VAL A 101 20.47 -5.97 -12.91
C VAL A 101 21.34 -5.15 -13.86
N GLY A 102 21.28 -3.81 -13.80
CA GLY A 102 22.16 -2.94 -14.59
C GLY A 102 23.64 -3.19 -14.31
N MET A 103 24.03 -3.23 -13.03
CA MET A 103 25.41 -3.52 -12.62
C MET A 103 25.89 -4.92 -13.04
N LEU A 104 25.03 -5.94 -12.92
CA LEU A 104 25.35 -7.31 -13.35
C LEU A 104 25.49 -7.38 -14.87
N THR A 105 24.60 -6.71 -15.59
CA THR A 105 24.62 -6.62 -17.06
C THR A 105 25.91 -5.99 -17.54
N GLU A 106 26.33 -4.89 -16.93
CA GLU A 106 27.60 -4.22 -17.26
C GLU A 106 28.81 -5.09 -16.91
N LYS A 107 28.87 -5.64 -15.69
CA LYS A 107 30.00 -6.44 -15.20
C LYS A 107 30.20 -7.73 -16.00
N LEU A 108 29.11 -8.41 -16.34
CA LEU A 108 29.13 -9.68 -17.08
C LEU A 108 28.98 -9.49 -18.59
N LYS A 109 28.91 -8.23 -19.06
CA LYS A 109 28.69 -7.87 -20.47
C LYS A 109 27.49 -8.60 -21.08
N LEU A 110 26.42 -8.75 -20.31
CA LEU A 110 25.21 -9.41 -20.76
C LEU A 110 24.52 -8.54 -21.81
N GLN A 111 24.03 -9.18 -22.85
CA GLN A 111 23.24 -8.58 -23.90
C GLN A 111 21.78 -8.99 -23.70
N ARG A 112 20.87 -8.06 -23.96
CA ARG A 112 19.43 -8.31 -23.90
C ARG A 112 18.97 -8.98 -25.19
N PHE A 113 18.21 -10.06 -25.07
CA PHE A 113 17.59 -10.76 -26.18
C PHE A 113 16.09 -10.86 -25.93
N LYS A 114 15.30 -10.62 -26.98
CA LYS A 114 13.85 -10.80 -27.00
C LYS A 114 13.52 -12.07 -27.76
N PHE A 115 12.56 -12.82 -27.26
CA PHE A 115 12.04 -13.99 -27.94
C PHE A 115 10.54 -14.13 -27.75
N SER A 116 9.90 -14.89 -28.64
CA SER A 116 8.48 -15.20 -28.51
C SER A 116 8.24 -16.69 -28.31
N ALA A 117 7.26 -17.01 -27.49
CA ALA A 117 6.70 -18.34 -27.32
C ALA A 117 5.25 -18.34 -27.83
N THR A 118 4.76 -19.47 -28.30
CA THR A 118 3.35 -19.67 -28.63
C THR A 118 2.77 -20.64 -27.61
N ASP A 119 1.71 -20.23 -26.92
CA ASP A 119 1.04 -21.12 -25.98
C ASP A 119 0.19 -22.19 -26.69
N GLN A 120 -0.39 -23.10 -25.90
CA GLN A 120 -1.20 -24.21 -26.41
C GLN A 120 -2.46 -23.73 -27.13
N ASP A 121 -2.93 -22.52 -26.84
CA ASP A 121 -4.10 -21.89 -27.43
C ASP A 121 -3.74 -21.08 -28.69
N GLY A 122 -2.46 -21.00 -29.05
CA GLY A 122 -1.96 -20.30 -30.23
C GLY A 122 -1.68 -18.82 -30.02
N HIS A 123 -1.70 -18.31 -28.79
CA HIS A 123 -1.34 -16.94 -28.49
C HIS A 123 0.18 -16.75 -28.39
N VAL A 124 0.66 -15.65 -28.96
CA VAL A 124 2.08 -15.30 -28.95
C VAL A 124 2.39 -14.44 -27.73
N GLN A 125 3.32 -14.89 -26.89
CA GLN A 125 3.85 -14.15 -25.74
C GLN A 125 5.29 -13.73 -25.99
N PHE A 126 5.66 -12.54 -25.52
CA PHE A 126 7.01 -11.99 -25.66
C PHE A 126 7.74 -12.02 -24.33
N HIS A 127 8.98 -12.51 -24.38
CA HIS A 127 9.86 -12.66 -23.23
C HIS A 127 11.21 -12.03 -23.51
N GLU A 128 11.96 -11.83 -22.43
CA GLU A 128 13.29 -11.25 -22.47
C GLU A 128 14.25 -12.06 -21.62
N THR A 129 15.49 -12.16 -22.09
CA THR A 129 16.59 -12.78 -21.34
C THR A 129 17.87 -11.97 -21.51
N TYR A 130 18.75 -12.05 -20.52
CA TYR A 130 20.07 -11.42 -20.51
C TYR A 130 21.13 -12.49 -20.51
N ALA A 131 22.00 -12.49 -21.52
CA ALA A 131 23.03 -13.52 -21.69
C ALA A 131 24.29 -12.93 -22.36
N PRO A 132 25.49 -13.51 -22.15
CA PRO A 132 26.73 -12.97 -22.70
C PRO A 132 26.82 -13.06 -24.23
N ASP A 133 26.13 -14.04 -24.82
CA ASP A 133 26.12 -14.31 -26.25
C ASP A 133 24.79 -14.93 -26.71
N PHE A 134 24.60 -14.96 -28.02
CA PHE A 134 23.39 -15.46 -28.66
C PHE A 134 23.14 -16.95 -28.37
N ALA A 135 24.18 -17.78 -28.29
CA ALA A 135 24.05 -19.22 -28.10
C ALA A 135 23.54 -19.56 -26.68
N SER A 136 24.05 -18.86 -25.69
CA SER A 136 23.63 -18.95 -24.29
C SER A 136 22.19 -18.44 -24.12
N ALA A 137 21.86 -17.33 -24.78
CA ALA A 137 20.53 -16.74 -24.77
C ALA A 137 19.48 -17.70 -25.40
N MET A 138 19.82 -18.30 -26.53
CA MET A 138 18.97 -19.26 -27.23
C MET A 138 18.74 -20.50 -26.36
N ARG A 139 19.77 -21.03 -25.70
CA ARG A 139 19.62 -22.18 -24.80
C ARG A 139 18.67 -21.89 -23.64
N ALA A 140 18.80 -20.72 -23.02
CA ALA A 140 17.91 -20.31 -21.94
C ALA A 140 16.46 -20.13 -22.41
N ALA A 141 16.26 -19.56 -23.60
CA ALA A 141 14.93 -19.43 -24.19
C ALA A 141 14.34 -20.79 -24.60
N ASP A 142 15.13 -21.69 -25.17
CA ASP A 142 14.71 -23.06 -25.47
C ASP A 142 14.26 -23.78 -24.19
N GLU A 143 15.05 -23.68 -23.11
CA GLU A 143 14.70 -24.29 -21.82
C GLU A 143 13.39 -23.74 -21.25
N LEU A 144 13.20 -22.42 -21.28
CA LEU A 144 11.95 -21.79 -20.83
C LEU A 144 10.77 -22.19 -21.73
N CYS A 145 10.91 -22.04 -23.04
CA CYS A 145 9.85 -22.30 -23.99
C CYS A 145 9.41 -23.77 -23.96
N MET A 146 10.36 -24.70 -23.89
CA MET A 146 10.04 -26.14 -23.80
C MET A 146 9.38 -26.49 -22.47
N LYS A 147 9.81 -25.87 -21.36
CA LYS A 147 9.25 -26.13 -20.03
C LYS A 147 7.83 -25.57 -19.86
N GLU A 148 7.59 -24.34 -20.34
CA GLU A 148 6.34 -23.62 -20.09
C GLU A 148 5.31 -23.77 -21.22
N TYR A 149 5.77 -23.89 -22.48
CA TYR A 149 4.90 -23.86 -23.66
C TYR A 149 5.00 -25.14 -24.50
N GLY A 150 5.97 -26.02 -24.23
CA GLY A 150 6.16 -27.27 -24.97
C GLY A 150 6.67 -27.08 -26.41
N SER A 151 7.13 -25.88 -26.75
CA SER A 151 7.63 -25.53 -28.09
C SER A 151 8.96 -24.79 -28.02
N ARG A 152 9.62 -24.63 -29.17
CA ARG A 152 10.79 -23.76 -29.30
C ARG A 152 10.36 -22.30 -29.57
N PRO A 153 11.22 -21.31 -29.28
CA PRO A 153 10.96 -19.92 -29.62
C PRO A 153 10.85 -19.74 -31.15
N PHE A 154 9.83 -19.00 -31.58
CA PHE A 154 9.57 -18.74 -33.00
C PHE A 154 10.34 -17.51 -33.52
N PHE A 155 10.46 -16.50 -32.67
CA PHE A 155 11.24 -15.29 -32.91
C PHE A 155 12.32 -15.19 -31.84
N PHE A 156 13.54 -14.82 -32.24
CA PHE A 156 14.64 -14.58 -31.32
C PHE A 156 15.57 -13.51 -31.89
N GLN A 157 15.74 -12.40 -31.17
CA GLN A 157 16.52 -11.27 -31.64
C GLN A 157 17.29 -10.61 -30.49
N ARG A 158 18.53 -10.20 -30.77
CA ARG A 158 19.27 -9.30 -29.88
C ARG A 158 18.63 -7.92 -29.90
N VAL A 159 18.33 -7.38 -28.73
CA VAL A 159 17.89 -5.99 -28.59
C VAL A 159 19.14 -5.12 -28.74
N SER A 160 19.20 -4.36 -29.83
CA SER A 160 20.16 -3.27 -29.96
C SER A 160 19.62 -2.07 -29.20
N ASP A 161 20.38 -1.50 -28.28
CA ASP A 161 20.04 -0.27 -27.54
C ASP A 161 20.00 0.99 -28.44
N ALA A 162 20.02 0.81 -29.77
CA ALA A 162 19.93 1.90 -30.74
C ALA A 162 18.46 2.22 -31.05
N SER A 163 17.76 2.80 -30.07
CA SER A 163 16.63 3.74 -30.28
C SER A 163 16.04 4.19 -28.94
N GLU A 164 16.55 5.32 -28.43
CA GLU A 164 15.76 6.47 -27.99
C GLU A 164 16.54 7.75 -28.33
#